data_AF-A0A3G6JYM2-F1
#
_entry.id   AF-A0A3G6JYM2-F1
#
_cell.length_a   1.000
_cell.length_b   1.000
_cell.length_c   1.000
_cell.angle_alpha   90.00
_cell.angle_beta   90.00
_cell.angle_gamma   90.00
#
_symmetry.space_group_name_H-M   'P 1'
#
loop_
_entity.id
_entity.type
_entity.pdbx_description
1 polymer ?
#
loop_
_entity_poly.entity_id
_entity_poly.type
_entity_poly.pdbx_seq_one_letter_code
_entity_poly.pdbx_strand_id
1 'polypeptide(L)'
;MDNDVEYIVMGKGFGFQKKIGETVNKEKIKKTFVLENPETVAKWTRVYVDLPDGEMQVFLNIITFAEAVLQTKFDPSFFIALADHLHYAIERSREEISLKNPLAWEVRNFTLGSMKLENKSFV
;
A
#
# COMPACT_ATOMS: atom_id res chain seq x y z
N MET A 1 -22.98 22.41 -0.77
CA MET A 1 -22.81 21.10 -1.43
C MET A 1 -22.03 20.27 -0.44
N ASP A 2 -22.76 19.42 0.28
CA ASP A 2 -22.20 18.44 1.22
C ASP A 2 -21.27 17.52 0.44
N ASN A 3 -19.98 17.59 0.73
CA ASN A 3 -19.05 16.52 0.42
C ASN A 3 -18.49 16.07 1.76
N ASP A 4 -19.29 15.29 2.49
CA ASP A 4 -18.90 14.54 3.68
C ASP A 4 -17.99 13.37 3.25
N VAL A 5 -16.91 13.72 2.53
CA VAL A 5 -15.93 12.81 1.98
C VAL A 5 -14.80 12.76 2.99
N GLU A 6 -14.63 11.60 3.61
CA GLU A 6 -13.52 11.35 4.51
C GLU A 6 -12.24 11.10 3.72
N TYR A 7 -11.10 11.54 4.26
CA TYR A 7 -9.80 11.35 3.63
C TYR A 7 -8.81 10.80 4.64
N ILE A 8 -8.11 9.72 4.28
CA ILE A 8 -6.91 9.29 4.99
C ILE A 8 -5.72 9.93 4.29
N VAL A 9 -4.97 10.73 5.03
CA VAL A 9 -3.77 11.39 4.54
C VAL A 9 -2.55 10.79 5.21
N MET A 10 -1.51 10.46 4.43
CA MET A 10 -0.25 9.88 4.92
C MET A 10 0.97 10.64 4.42
N GLY A 11 2.03 10.65 5.20
CA GLY A 11 3.31 11.28 4.88
C GLY A 11 4.25 11.33 6.07
N LYS A 12 5.50 11.75 5.85
CA LYS A 12 6.58 11.64 6.84
C LYS A 12 6.24 12.47 8.08
N GLY A 13 5.93 11.79 9.19
CA GLY A 13 5.98 12.33 10.55
C GLY A 13 4.91 13.35 10.93
N PHE A 14 3.75 13.41 10.25
CA PHE A 14 2.67 14.32 10.66
C PHE A 14 1.55 13.66 11.49
N GLY A 15 1.43 12.32 11.48
CA GLY A 15 0.45 11.60 12.32
C GLY A 15 0.84 11.56 13.81
N PHE A 16 2.12 11.78 14.11
CA PHE A 16 2.63 11.86 15.48
C PHE A 16 2.39 13.30 16.00
N GLN A 17 1.53 13.45 17.02
CA GLN A 17 1.14 14.69 17.73
C GLN A 17 0.00 15.55 17.15
N LYS A 18 -0.67 15.17 16.05
CA LYS A 18 -1.87 15.90 15.57
C LYS A 18 -3.11 15.52 16.39
N LYS A 19 -3.85 16.52 16.88
CA LYS A 19 -5.14 16.33 17.58
C LYS A 19 -6.33 16.55 16.65
N ILE A 20 -7.45 15.92 16.97
CA ILE A 20 -8.75 16.15 16.30
C ILE A 20 -9.03 17.67 16.31
N GLY A 21 -9.28 18.24 15.13
CA GLY A 21 -9.54 19.68 14.95
C GLY A 21 -8.35 20.50 14.45
N GLU A 22 -7.14 19.94 14.38
CA GLU A 22 -6.00 20.66 13.79
C GLU A 22 -5.96 20.57 12.27
N THR A 23 -5.66 21.69 11.61
CA THR A 23 -5.42 21.74 10.16
C THR A 23 -4.14 20.98 9.79
N VAL A 24 -4.25 20.12 8.78
CA VAL A 24 -3.11 19.38 8.23
C VAL A 24 -2.43 20.25 7.18
N ASN A 25 -1.12 20.45 7.30
CA ASN A 25 -0.35 21.12 6.24
C ASN A 25 -0.31 20.20 5.00
N LYS A 26 -0.96 20.64 3.92
CA LYS A 26 -1.06 19.90 2.66
C LYS A 26 0.31 19.56 2.04
N GLU A 27 1.34 20.37 2.29
CA GLU A 27 2.70 20.16 1.78
C GLU A 27 3.39 18.95 2.42
N LYS A 28 2.94 18.52 3.60
CA LYS A 28 3.47 17.33 4.29
C LYS A 28 2.72 16.05 3.91
N ILE A 29 1.61 16.18 3.21
CA ILE A 29 0.83 15.05 2.71
C ILE A 29 1.56 14.45 1.51
N LYS A 30 2.07 13.24 1.67
CA LYS A 30 2.66 12.48 0.58
C LYS A 30 1.63 11.68 -0.20
N LYS A 31 0.56 11.28 0.47
CA LYS A 31 -0.50 10.49 -0.13
C LYS A 31 -1.84 10.78 0.51
N THR A 32 -2.85 10.92 -0.33
CA THR A 32 -4.25 11.08 0.08
C THR A 32 -5.02 9.89 -0.46
N PHE A 33 -5.78 9.25 0.41
CA PHE A 33 -6.76 8.23 0.07
C PHE A 33 -8.14 8.82 0.31
N VAL A 34 -8.96 8.81 -0.73
CA VAL A 34 -10.35 9.24 -0.65
C VAL A 34 -11.17 8.07 -0.15
N LEU A 35 -11.92 8.26 0.93
CA LEU A 35 -12.81 7.27 1.48
C LEU A 35 -14.23 7.59 1.01
N GLU A 36 -14.71 6.79 0.08
CA GLU A 36 -16.06 6.96 -0.49
C GLU A 36 -17.11 6.09 0.23
N ASN A 37 -16.70 5.15 1.10
CA ASN A 37 -17.60 4.21 1.78
C ASN A 37 -17.09 3.84 3.20
N PRO A 38 -17.95 3.84 4.24
CA PRO A 38 -17.65 3.38 5.60
C PRO A 38 -16.94 2.02 5.72
N GLU A 39 -17.27 1.03 4.88
CA GLU A 39 -16.56 -0.26 4.90
C GLU A 39 -15.07 -0.12 4.58
N THR A 40 -14.75 0.75 3.62
CA THR A 40 -13.38 1.02 3.20
C THR A 40 -12.62 1.72 4.32
N VAL A 41 -13.28 2.60 5.09
CA VAL A 41 -12.71 3.25 6.28
C VAL A 41 -12.31 2.23 7.35
N ALA A 42 -13.23 1.33 7.70
CA ALA A 42 -12.98 0.29 8.70
C ALA A 42 -11.82 -0.63 8.29
N LYS A 43 -11.78 -1.01 7.02
CA LYS A 43 -10.71 -1.82 6.43
C LYS A 43 -9.35 -1.13 6.47
N TRP A 44 -9.28 0.16 6.13
CA TRP A 44 -8.05 0.94 6.22
C TRP A 44 -7.59 1.16 7.65
N THR A 45 -8.53 1.39 8.56
CA THR A 45 -8.24 1.55 9.99
C THR A 45 -7.60 0.28 10.54
N ARG A 46 -8.11 -0.89 10.15
CA ARG A 46 -7.51 -2.19 10.50
C ARG A 46 -6.05 -2.28 10.04
N VAL A 47 -5.78 -2.00 8.76
CA VAL A 47 -4.42 -1.99 8.22
C VAL A 47 -3.50 -1.06 9.02
N TYR A 48 -4.00 0.11 9.40
CA TYR A 48 -3.22 1.09 10.17
C TYR A 48 -2.96 0.68 11.62
N VAL A 49 -3.93 0.04 12.27
CA VAL A 49 -3.83 -0.40 13.67
C VAL A 49 -2.97 -1.66 13.80
N ASP A 50 -3.04 -2.57 12.83
CA ASP A 50 -2.46 -3.91 12.94
C ASP A 50 -0.98 -3.96 12.52
N LEU A 51 -0.49 -3.03 11.69
CA LEU A 51 0.90 -3.01 11.23
C LEU A 51 1.82 -2.27 12.22
N PRO A 52 2.94 -2.88 12.67
CA PRO A 52 4.00 -2.16 13.37
C PRO A 52 4.55 -0.99 12.53
N ASP A 53 4.98 0.10 13.17
CA ASP A 53 5.44 1.33 12.50
C ASP A 53 6.48 1.09 11.38
N GLY A 54 7.43 0.18 11.61
CA GLY A 54 8.44 -0.19 10.63
C GLY A 54 7.84 -0.88 9.39
N GLU A 55 6.84 -1.73 9.59
CA GLU A 55 6.17 -2.48 8.53
C GLU A 55 5.23 -1.57 7.74
N MET A 56 4.53 -0.66 8.42
CA MET A 56 3.74 0.41 7.79
C MET A 56 4.62 1.27 6.87
N GLN A 57 5.82 1.67 7.31
CA GLN A 57 6.70 2.48 6.48
C GLN A 57 7.16 1.72 5.21
N VAL A 58 7.43 0.42 5.32
CA VAL A 58 7.78 -0.44 4.18
C VAL A 58 6.59 -0.57 3.23
N PHE A 59 5.41 -0.88 3.77
CA PHE A 59 4.17 -0.97 3.01
C PHE A 59 3.91 0.27 2.15
N LEU A 60 4.02 1.46 2.75
CA LEU A 60 3.82 2.73 2.03
C LEU A 60 4.86 2.98 0.94
N ASN A 61 6.12 2.58 1.19
CA ASN A 61 7.16 2.69 0.18
C ASN A 61 6.89 1.77 -1.01
N ILE A 62 6.46 0.52 -0.77
CA ILE A 62 6.09 -0.44 -1.81
C ILE A 62 4.96 0.11 -2.66
N ILE A 63 3.88 0.57 -2.04
CA ILE A 63 2.74 1.13 -2.76
C ILE A 63 3.14 2.36 -3.57
N THR A 64 3.90 3.29 -2.97
CA THR A 64 4.34 4.51 -3.66
C THR A 64 5.19 4.17 -4.89
N PHE A 65 6.12 3.23 -4.73
CA PHE A 65 6.95 2.75 -5.83
C PHE A 65 6.14 2.06 -6.92
N ALA A 66 5.24 1.14 -6.54
CA ALA A 66 4.42 0.38 -7.48
C ALA A 66 3.52 1.29 -8.32
N GLU A 67 2.85 2.27 -7.71
CA GLU A 67 2.03 3.24 -8.45
C GLU A 67 2.86 4.10 -9.40
N ALA A 68 4.08 4.50 -8.99
CA ALA A 68 4.97 5.28 -9.84
C ALA A 68 5.50 4.48 -11.05
N VAL A 69 5.79 3.20 -10.86
CA VAL A 69 6.29 2.32 -11.93
C VAL A 69 5.17 1.89 -12.87
N LEU A 70 4.02 1.51 -12.32
CA LEU A 70 2.90 0.95 -13.08
C LEU A 70 1.92 2.01 -13.59
N GLN A 71 2.12 3.28 -13.24
CA GLN A 71 1.27 4.40 -13.63
C GLN A 71 -0.23 4.14 -13.36
N THR A 72 -0.53 3.46 -12.27
CA THR A 72 -1.88 3.04 -11.90
C THR A 72 -2.16 3.29 -10.42
N LYS A 73 -3.44 3.31 -10.07
CA LYS A 73 -3.92 3.33 -8.68
C LYS A 73 -4.49 1.97 -8.33
N PHE A 74 -4.27 1.55 -7.09
CA PHE A 74 -4.78 0.28 -6.60
C PHE A 74 -6.08 0.47 -5.82
N ASP A 75 -6.94 -0.53 -5.90
CA ASP A 75 -8.15 -0.61 -5.11
C ASP A 75 -7.84 -0.79 -3.61
N PRO A 76 -8.66 -0.24 -2.70
CA PRO A 76 -8.51 -0.45 -1.26
C PRO A 76 -8.34 -1.91 -0.81
N SER A 77 -9.00 -2.86 -1.47
CA SER A 77 -8.86 -4.29 -1.15
C SER A 77 -7.45 -4.83 -1.37
N PHE A 78 -6.73 -4.32 -2.37
CA PHE A 78 -5.34 -4.69 -2.64
C PHE A 78 -4.41 -4.30 -1.49
N PHE A 79 -4.65 -3.13 -0.90
CA PHE A 79 -3.84 -2.64 0.22
C PHE A 79 -3.97 -3.52 1.45
N ILE A 80 -5.18 -4.01 1.76
CA ILE A 80 -5.42 -4.94 2.87
C ILE A 80 -4.67 -6.25 2.64
N ALA A 81 -4.84 -6.85 1.46
CA ALA A 81 -4.19 -8.11 1.12
C ALA A 81 -2.66 -7.97 1.19
N LEU A 82 -2.11 -6.87 0.66
CA LEU A 82 -0.68 -6.63 0.70
C LEU A 82 -0.17 -6.39 2.13
N ALA A 83 -0.91 -5.66 2.95
CA ALA A 83 -0.57 -5.44 4.35
C ALA A 83 -0.50 -6.76 5.13
N ASP A 84 -1.56 -7.58 5.04
CA ASP A 84 -1.63 -8.90 5.70
C ASP A 84 -0.49 -9.82 5.19
N HIS A 85 -0.23 -9.83 3.88
CA HIS A 85 0.86 -10.62 3.30
C HIS A 85 2.25 -10.14 3.73
N LEU A 86 2.48 -8.82 3.80
CA LEU A 86 3.75 -8.24 4.22
C LEU A 86 4.03 -8.59 5.67
N HIS A 87 3.05 -8.36 6.55
CA HIS A 87 3.16 -8.67 7.97
C HIS A 87 3.49 -10.15 8.18
N TYR A 88 2.71 -11.04 7.57
CA TYR A 88 2.97 -12.48 7.68
C TYR A 88 4.33 -12.90 7.09
N ALA A 89 4.75 -12.27 5.98
CA ALA A 89 6.06 -12.55 5.39
C ALA A 89 7.24 -12.14 6.28
N ILE A 90 7.09 -11.04 7.02
CA ILE A 90 8.08 -10.56 7.98
C ILE A 90 8.11 -11.47 9.21
N GLU A 91 6.95 -11.76 9.81
CA GLU A 91 6.85 -12.61 11.00
C GLU A 91 7.45 -14.00 10.75
N ARG A 92 7.02 -14.68 9.68
CA ARG A 92 7.57 -16.01 9.36
C ARG A 92 9.07 -15.98 9.06
N SER A 93 9.60 -14.86 8.55
CA SER A 93 11.03 -14.70 8.33
C SER A 93 11.80 -14.55 9.65
N ARG A 94 11.20 -13.91 10.66
CA ARG A 94 11.75 -13.81 12.03
C ARG A 94 11.76 -15.17 12.72
N GLU A 95 10.78 -16.01 12.42
CA GLU A 95 10.67 -17.39 12.91
C GLU A 95 11.54 -18.40 12.13
N GLU A 96 12.37 -17.94 11.18
CA GLU A 96 13.21 -18.77 10.32
C GLU A 96 12.43 -19.80 9.47
N ILE A 97 11.14 -19.55 9.23
CA ILE A 97 10.27 -20.40 8.42
C ILE A 97 10.48 -20.09 6.93
N SER A 98 11.30 -20.91 6.29
CA SER A 98 11.54 -20.84 4.84
C SER A 98 10.43 -21.53 4.04
N LEU A 99 9.62 -20.74 3.32
CA LEU A 99 8.69 -21.25 2.31
C LEU A 99 9.37 -21.33 0.95
N LYS A 100 9.34 -22.52 0.33
CA LYS A 100 9.63 -22.65 -1.11
C LYS A 100 8.37 -22.23 -1.87
N ASN A 101 8.48 -21.25 -2.76
CA ASN A 101 7.40 -20.90 -3.68
C ASN A 101 7.44 -21.88 -4.88
N PRO A 102 6.52 -22.86 -4.97
CA PRO A 102 6.54 -23.85 -6.04
C PRO A 102 6.26 -23.24 -7.41
N LEU A 103 5.65 -22.06 -7.46
CA LEU A 103 5.30 -21.33 -8.69
C LEU A 103 6.30 -20.23 -9.04
N ALA A 104 7.46 -20.18 -8.36
CA ALA A 104 8.42 -19.09 -8.56
C ALA A 104 8.99 -19.02 -9.98
N TRP A 105 8.99 -20.15 -10.71
CA TRP A 105 9.44 -20.20 -12.09
C TRP A 105 8.35 -19.66 -13.03
N GLU A 106 7.12 -20.13 -12.86
CA GLU A 106 5.94 -19.75 -13.63
C GLU A 106 5.67 -18.26 -13.48
N VAL A 107 5.60 -17.76 -12.24
CA VAL A 107 5.33 -16.33 -11.97
C VAL A 107 6.37 -15.45 -12.66
N ARG A 108 7.66 -15.82 -12.62
CA ARG A 108 8.71 -15.08 -13.33
C ARG A 108 8.53 -15.11 -14.84
N ASN A 109 8.26 -16.28 -15.42
CA ASN A 109 8.19 -16.41 -16.87
C ASN A 109 6.92 -15.79 -17.47
N PHE A 110 5.78 -15.91 -16.80
CA PHE A 110 4.55 -15.25 -17.25
C PHE A 110 4.67 -13.73 -17.20
N THR A 111 5.24 -13.17 -16.12
CA THR A 111 5.42 -11.71 -15.98
C THR A 111 6.54 -11.14 -16.87
N LEU A 112 7.64 -11.87 -17.07
CA LEU A 112 8.67 -11.48 -18.05
C LEU A 112 8.17 -11.56 -19.50
N GLY A 113 7.26 -12.51 -19.79
CA GLY A 113 6.62 -12.65 -21.09
C GLY A 113 5.74 -11.45 -21.44
N SER A 114 4.92 -10.97 -20.51
CA SER A 114 4.07 -9.79 -20.70
C SER A 114 4.89 -8.50 -20.81
N MET A 115 5.91 -8.31 -19.95
CA MET A 115 6.81 -7.13 -20.03
C MET A 115 7.60 -7.06 -21.34
N LYS A 116 7.95 -8.20 -21.95
CA LYS A 116 8.61 -8.23 -23.28
C LYS A 116 7.71 -7.82 -24.44
N LEU A 117 6.39 -7.97 -24.30
CA LEU A 117 5.43 -7.61 -25.35
C LEU A 117 5.10 -6.12 -25.34
N GLU A 118 5.17 -5.47 -24.18
CA GLU A 118 4.93 -4.03 -24.02
C GLU A 118 6.08 -3.15 -24.54
N ASN A 119 7.29 -3.70 -24.66
CA ASN A 119 8.48 -2.98 -25.12
C ASN A 119 8.69 -3.03 -26.66
N LYS A 120 7.65 -3.38 -27.43
CA LYS A 120 7.71 -3.49 -28.91
C LYS A 120 7.21 -2.26 -29.69
N SER A 121 6.84 -1.16 -29.03
CA SER A 121 6.31 0.04 -29.72
C SER A 121 7.01 1.36 -29.36
N PHE A 122 8.24 1.31 -28.87
CA PHE A 122 9.08 2.51 -28.69
C PHE A 122 10.41 2.36 -29.44
N VAL A 123 10.32 2.35 -30.78
CA VAL A 123 11.39 2.81 -31.68
C VAL A 123 10.73 3.60 -32.80
#